data_AF-A0A5A9ZAG1-F1
#
_entry.id   AF-A0A5A9ZAG1-F1
#
_cell.length_a   1.000
_cell.length_b   1.000
_cell.length_c   1.000
_cell.angle_alpha   90.00
_cell.angle_beta   90.00
_cell.angle_gamma   90.00
#
_symmetry.space_group_name_H-M   'P 1'
#
loop_
_entity.id
_entity.type
_entity.pdbx_description
1 polymer ?
#
loop_
_entity_poly.entity_id
_entity_poly.type
_entity_poly.pdbx_seq_one_letter_code
_entity_poly.pdbx_strand_id
1 'polypeptide(L)'
;MNTKLSGNDLTLAMLERGDEQVWCAVSHKSAEHAMETIINVSSDFIMHIVAFEDGHFLCKEGGRWKYAIPIKKAELTQEEVGL
;
A
#
# COMPACT_ATOMS: atom_id res chain seq x y z
N MET A 1 4.93 21.26 14.20
CA MET A 1 3.86 20.25 14.17
C MET A 1 4.40 19.03 13.46
N ASN A 2 4.53 17.89 14.13
CA ASN A 2 5.06 16.66 13.55
C ASN A 2 3.87 15.93 12.90
N THR A 3 3.48 16.37 11.71
CA THR A 3 2.38 15.75 10.95
C THR A 3 2.87 14.43 10.41
N LYS A 4 2.71 13.37 11.22
CA LYS A 4 3.03 12.00 10.83
C LYS A 4 2.08 11.61 9.70
N LEU A 5 2.55 11.74 8.45
CA LEU A 5 1.86 11.24 7.27
C LEU A 5 1.73 9.72 7.40
N SER A 6 0.52 9.19 7.21
CA SER A 6 0.22 7.76 7.28
C SER A 6 -0.86 7.38 6.27
N GLY A 7 -0.96 6.09 5.95
CA GLY A 7 -1.98 5.58 5.03
C GLY A 7 -1.92 6.22 3.64
N ASN A 8 -3.08 6.60 3.11
CA ASN A 8 -3.22 7.16 1.75
C ASN A 8 -2.38 8.43 1.54
N ASP A 9 -2.30 9.31 2.55
CA ASP A 9 -1.58 10.58 2.45
C ASP A 9 -0.07 10.36 2.32
N LEU A 10 0.45 9.30 2.95
CA LEU A 10 1.84 8.91 2.82
C LEU A 10 2.12 8.29 1.44
N THR A 11 1.21 7.46 0.91
CA THR A 11 1.31 6.92 -0.46
C THR A 11 1.39 8.05 -1.48
N LEU A 12 0.51 9.05 -1.37
CA LEU A 12 0.48 10.19 -2.28
C LEU A 12 1.79 10.98 -2.23
N ALA A 13 2.29 11.28 -1.04
CA ALA A 13 3.56 12.00 -0.87
C ALA A 13 4.77 11.23 -1.44
N MET A 14 4.77 9.89 -1.37
CA MET A 14 5.81 9.06 -2.00
C MET A 14 5.75 9.11 -3.52
N LEU A 15 4.54 9.06 -4.11
CA LEU A 15 4.34 9.16 -5.55
C LEU A 15 4.71 10.56 -6.08
N GLU A 16 4.31 11.63 -5.41
CA GLU A 16 4.65 13.02 -5.79
C GLU A 16 6.15 13.30 -5.72
N ARG A 17 6.88 12.58 -4.86
CA ARG A 17 8.34 12.62 -4.78
C ARG A 17 9.02 11.90 -5.96
N GLY A 18 8.28 11.07 -6.70
CA GLY A 18 8.79 10.26 -7.81
C GLY A 18 9.29 8.87 -7.39
N ASP A 19 8.84 8.34 -6.24
CA ASP A 19 9.17 6.97 -5.85
C ASP A 19 8.46 5.97 -6.79
N GLU A 20 9.23 5.18 -7.54
CA GLU A 20 8.69 4.27 -8.57
C GLU A 20 8.23 2.90 -8.03
N GLN A 21 8.51 2.58 -6.75
CA GLN A 21 8.29 1.25 -6.17
C GLN A 21 7.50 1.30 -4.85
N VAL A 22 6.25 1.75 -4.91
CA VAL A 22 5.35 1.81 -3.75
C VAL A 22 4.43 0.59 -3.74
N TRP A 23 4.74 -0.36 -2.86
CA TRP A 23 3.86 -1.50 -2.60
C TRP A 23 2.73 -1.07 -1.66
N CYS A 24 1.47 -1.33 -2.05
CA CYS A 24 0.34 -0.98 -1.22
C CYS A 24 -0.63 -2.15 -1.03
N ALA A 25 -1.21 -2.24 0.17
CA ALA A 25 -2.47 -2.96 0.37
C ALA A 25 -3.61 -2.07 -0.09
N VAL A 26 -4.49 -2.60 -0.94
CA VAL A 26 -5.58 -1.84 -1.57
C VAL A 26 -6.95 -2.33 -1.16
N SER A 27 -7.92 -1.43 -1.20
CA SER A 27 -9.32 -1.77 -0.91
C SER A 27 -10.27 -0.85 -1.67
N HIS A 28 -11.45 -1.37 -2.01
CA HIS A 28 -12.57 -0.56 -2.48
C HIS A 28 -13.55 -0.16 -1.38
N LYS A 29 -13.43 -0.76 -0.18
CA LYS A 29 -14.39 -0.57 0.92
C LYS A 29 -13.99 0.58 1.84
N SER A 30 -12.78 0.54 2.39
CA SER A 30 -12.23 1.57 3.27
C SER A 30 -10.73 1.39 3.49
N ALA A 31 -10.09 2.38 4.11
CA ALA A 31 -8.69 2.29 4.54
C ALA A 31 -8.51 1.23 5.64
N GLU A 32 -9.44 1.11 6.57
CA GLU A 32 -9.41 0.08 7.62
C GLU A 32 -9.47 -1.32 6.99
N HIS A 33 -10.28 -1.51 5.94
CA HIS A 33 -10.32 -2.78 5.22
C HIS A 33 -9.02 -3.06 4.46
N ALA A 34 -8.37 -2.03 3.89
CA ALA A 34 -7.03 -2.20 3.33
C ALA A 34 -6.00 -2.58 4.40
N MET A 35 -6.17 -2.09 5.63
CA MET A 35 -5.32 -2.45 6.77
C MET A 35 -5.58 -3.88 7.24
N GLU A 36 -6.83 -4.33 7.25
CA GLU A 36 -7.21 -5.73 7.54
C GLU A 36 -6.60 -6.71 6.55
N THR A 37 -6.46 -6.33 5.28
CA THR A 37 -5.76 -7.12 4.27
C THR A 37 -4.29 -7.37 4.64
N ILE A 38 -3.62 -6.36 5.21
CA ILE A 38 -2.23 -6.49 5.69
C ILE A 38 -2.18 -7.48 6.85
N ILE A 39 -3.11 -7.34 7.81
CA ILE A 39 -3.17 -8.16 9.02
C ILE A 39 -3.54 -9.62 8.71
N ASN A 40 -4.46 -9.83 7.77
CA ASN A 40 -4.94 -11.16 7.39
C ASN A 40 -4.18 -11.77 6.21
N VAL A 41 -3.05 -11.18 5.79
CA VAL A 41 -2.11 -11.69 4.77
C VAL A 41 -2.83 -12.21 3.51
N SER A 42 -3.85 -11.51 3.05
CA SER A 42 -4.42 -11.78 1.72
C SER A 42 -3.54 -11.09 0.69
N SER A 43 -2.58 -11.83 0.15
CA SER A 43 -1.67 -11.37 -0.91
C SER A 43 -2.41 -10.90 -2.16
N ASP A 44 -3.66 -11.32 -2.34
CA ASP A 44 -4.52 -11.01 -3.48
C ASP A 44 -4.84 -9.52 -3.61
N PHE A 45 -4.57 -8.73 -2.57
CA PHE A 45 -4.83 -7.30 -2.52
C PHE A 45 -3.55 -6.49 -2.22
N ILE A 46 -2.38 -7.09 -2.44
CA ILE A 46 -1.10 -6.36 -2.41
C ILE A 46 -0.69 -6.07 -3.84
N MET A 47 -0.76 -4.81 -4.22
CA MET A 47 -0.55 -4.37 -5.60
C MET A 47 0.60 -3.37 -5.70
N HIS A 48 1.23 -3.33 -6.87
CA HIS A 48 2.25 -2.33 -7.19
C HIS A 48 1.59 -1.09 -7.76
N ILE A 49 1.52 -0.01 -6.99
CA ILE A 49 0.85 1.23 -7.40
C ILE A 49 1.84 2.12 -8.15
N VAL A 50 1.45 2.54 -9.36
CA VAL A 50 2.32 3.32 -10.27
C VAL A 50 1.85 4.75 -10.49
N ALA A 51 0.55 5.03 -10.27
CA ALA A 51 -0.01 6.36 -10.51
C ALA A 51 -1.33 6.56 -9.74
N PHE A 52 -1.77 7.81 -9.65
CA PHE A 52 -3.07 8.20 -9.12
C PHE A 52 -3.77 9.13 -10.12
N GLU A 53 -4.90 8.69 -10.68
CA GLU A 53 -5.62 9.37 -11.74
C GLU A 53 -7.14 9.27 -11.51
N ASP A 54 -7.88 10.34 -11.79
CA ASP A 54 -9.35 10.39 -11.65
C ASP A 54 -9.87 9.92 -10.28
N GLY A 55 -9.14 10.18 -9.19
CA GLY A 55 -9.51 9.75 -7.84
C GLY A 55 -9.26 8.27 -7.55
N HIS A 56 -8.47 7.57 -8.38
CA HIS A 56 -8.17 6.15 -8.22
C HIS A 56 -6.65 5.87 -8.32
N PHE A 57 -6.17 4.92 -7.52
CA PHE A 57 -4.83 4.37 -7.59
C PHE A 57 -4.74 3.33 -8.70
N LEU A 58 -3.80 3.51 -9.62
CA LEU A 58 -3.53 2.60 -10.73
C LEU A 58 -2.45 1.60 -10.32
N CYS A 59 -2.74 0.31 -10.43
CA CYS A 59 -1.72 -0.73 -10.28
C CYS A 59 -1.08 -1.08 -11.63
N LYS A 60 0.16 -1.58 -11.58
CA LYS A 60 0.93 -1.98 -12.76
C LYS A 60 0.21 -3.01 -13.63
N GLU A 61 -0.63 -3.82 -13.01
CA GLU A 61 -1.43 -4.88 -13.63
C GLU A 61 -2.72 -4.35 -14.31
N GLY A 62 -2.97 -3.04 -14.29
CA GLY A 62 -4.10 -2.39 -14.97
C GLY A 62 -5.37 -2.23 -14.14
N GLY A 63 -5.35 -2.60 -12.86
CA GLY A 63 -6.45 -2.40 -11.91
C GLY A 63 -6.51 -0.95 -11.40
N ARG A 64 -7.72 -0.46 -11.10
CA ARG A 64 -7.96 0.85 -10.47
C ARG A 64 -8.55 0.65 -9.09
N TRP A 65 -8.05 1.34 -8.06
CA TRP A 65 -8.43 1.16 -6.65
C TRP A 65 -8.77 2.48 -5.97
N LYS A 66 -9.69 2.48 -4.99
CA LYS A 66 -10.08 3.71 -4.28
C LYS A 66 -9.16 4.05 -3.10
N TYR A 67 -8.63 3.03 -2.43
CA TYR A 67 -7.79 3.19 -1.25
C TYR A 67 -6.52 2.37 -1.40
N ALA A 68 -5.37 2.92 -1.00
CA ALA A 68 -4.06 2.28 -1.10
C ALA A 68 -3.16 2.67 0.08
N ILE A 69 -2.83 1.69 0.92
CA ILE A 69 -1.99 1.86 2.11
C ILE A 69 -0.60 1.28 1.82
N PRO A 70 0.48 2.05 1.96
CA PRO A 70 1.81 1.59 1.63
C PRO A 70 2.30 0.59 2.67
N ILE A 71 2.92 -0.50 2.22
CA ILE A 71 3.45 -1.57 3.05
C ILE A 71 4.94 -1.78 2.77
N LYS A 72 5.67 -2.20 3.80
CA LYS A 72 7.05 -2.65 3.67
C LYS A 72 7.06 -4.18 3.62
N LYS A 73 7.37 -4.76 2.46
CA LYS A 73 7.70 -6.19 2.36
C LYS A 73 9.16 -6.37 2.79
N ALA A 74 9.39 -7.13 3.85
CA ALA A 74 10.70 -7.63 4.22
C ALA A 74 10.62 -9.16 4.26
N GLU A 75 11.68 -9.84 3.82
CA GLU A 75 11.80 -11.27 4.05
C GLU A 75 11.85 -11.51 5.56
N LEU A 76 11.09 -12.50 6.04
CA LEU A 76 11.22 -12.96 7.41
C LEU A 76 12.56 -13.70 7.54
N THR A 77 13.35 -13.34 8.54
CA THR A 77 14.55 -14.09 8.87
C THR A 77 14.21 -15.29 9.77
N GLN A 78 15.10 -16.27 9.84
CA GLN A 78 14.97 -17.39 10.78
C GLN A 78 14.80 -16.89 12.23
N GLU A 79 15.53 -15.84 12.61
CA GLU A 79 15.44 -15.22 13.93
C GLU A 79 14.04 -14.67 14.25
N GLU A 80 13.37 -14.05 13.28
CA GLU A 80 12.04 -13.46 13.46
C GLU A 80 10.93 -14.52 13.60
N VAL A 81 11.15 -15.73 13.10
CA VAL A 81 10.22 -16.87 13.20
C VAL A 81 10.62 -17.90 14.26
N GLY A 82 11.72 -17.65 14.98
CA GLY A 82 12.21 -18.51 16.07
C GLY A 82 12.75 -19.86 15.58
N LEU A 83 13.34 -19.90 14.38
CA LEU A 83 13.99 -21.09 13.78
C LEU A 83 15.52 -21.01 13.83
#